data_AF-A0A093ZFE2-F1
#
_entry.id   AF-A0A093ZFE2-F1
#
_cell.length_a   1.000
_cell.length_b   1.000
_cell.length_c   1.000
_cell.angle_alpha   90.00
_cell.angle_beta   90.00
_cell.angle_gamma   90.00
#
_symmetry.space_group_name_H-M   'P 1'
#
loop_
_entity.id
_entity.type
_entity.pdbx_description
1 polymer ?
#
loop_
_entity_poly.entity_id
_entity_poly.type
_entity_poly.pdbx_seq_one_letter_code
_entity_poly.pdbx_strand_id
1 'polypeptide(L)'
;MWLTPTEEELFARYNPELQRRSLENREQKQEEFDHFVRRLKEYSKSDKPIWEAAAEMEAKKKKVADAVRLAEQKQAEQKQTPLRGVVDAIEAARKEEGAEGNVQVKR
;
A
#
# COMPACT_ATOMS: atom_id res chain seq x y z
N MET A 1 -19.13 3.11 45.83
CA MET A 1 -19.32 2.32 44.60
C MET A 1 -19.35 3.30 43.44
N TRP A 2 -18.38 3.27 42.52
CA TRP A 2 -18.39 4.15 41.35
C TRP A 2 -19.09 3.43 40.20
N LEU A 3 -20.25 3.92 39.78
CA LEU A 3 -20.89 3.45 38.55
C LEU A 3 -20.10 4.02 37.38
N THR A 4 -19.40 3.14 36.65
CA THR A 4 -18.87 3.47 35.34
C THR A 4 -20.04 3.55 34.36
N PRO A 5 -20.25 4.69 33.66
CA PRO A 5 -21.30 4.81 32.65
C PRO A 5 -21.17 3.73 31.58
N THR A 6 -22.30 3.28 31.02
CA THR A 6 -22.30 2.31 29.92
C THR A 6 -21.88 2.98 28.60
N GLU A 7 -21.47 2.19 27.61
CA GLU A 7 -21.09 2.73 26.28
C GLU A 7 -22.22 3.54 25.64
N GLU A 8 -23.47 3.15 25.85
CA GLU A 8 -24.64 3.86 25.33
C GLU A 8 -24.84 5.22 26.01
N GLU A 9 -24.62 5.30 27.32
CA GLU A 9 -24.66 6.56 28.07
C GLU A 9 -23.51 7.51 27.70
N LEU A 10 -22.34 6.96 27.38
CA LEU A 10 -21.21 7.74 26.86
C LEU A 10 -21.50 8.26 25.44
N PHE A 11 -22.06 7.41 24.58
CA PHE A 11 -22.43 7.78 23.22
C PHE A 11 -23.49 8.90 23.20
N ALA A 12 -24.49 8.84 24.07
CA ALA A 12 -25.52 9.87 24.19
C ALA A 12 -24.96 11.24 24.58
N ARG A 13 -23.80 11.28 25.26
CA ARG A 13 -23.10 12.51 25.63
C ARG A 13 -22.19 13.06 24.53
N TYR A 14 -21.97 12.34 23.44
CA TYR A 14 -21.11 12.79 22.35
C TYR A 14 -21.78 13.89 21.51
N ASN A 15 -20.95 14.77 20.94
CA ASN A 15 -21.38 15.73 19.93
C ASN A 15 -21.95 14.98 18.69
N PRO A 16 -23.03 15.47 18.05
CA PRO A 16 -23.66 14.82 16.89
C PRO A 16 -22.70 14.39 15.76
N GLU A 17 -21.61 15.11 15.51
CA GLU A 17 -20.62 14.70 14.50
C GLU A 17 -19.82 13.45 14.92
N LEU A 18 -19.50 13.32 16.21
CA LEU A 18 -18.83 12.15 16.75
C LEU A 18 -19.76 10.95 16.83
N GLN A 19 -21.05 11.17 17.07
CA GLN A 19 -22.06 10.11 17.03
C GLN A 19 -22.13 9.49 15.63
N ARG A 20 -22.19 10.31 14.57
CA ARG A 20 -22.18 9.82 13.18
C ARG A 20 -20.91 9.05 12.85
N ARG A 21 -19.74 9.61 13.15
CA ARG A 21 -18.45 8.93 12.91
C ARG A 21 -18.32 7.62 13.70
N SER A 22 -18.87 7.56 14.90
CA SER A 22 -18.81 6.33 15.71
C SER A 22 -19.74 5.24 15.19
N LEU A 23 -20.86 5.61 14.52
CA LEU A 23 -21.73 4.66 13.83
C LEU A 23 -21.08 4.15 12.54
N GLU A 24 -20.52 5.06 11.72
CA GLU A 24 -19.83 4.73 10.47
C GLU A 24 -18.62 3.82 10.70
N ASN A 25 -17.82 4.10 11.74
CA ASN A 25 -16.61 3.35 12.04
C ASN A 25 -16.87 2.13 12.94
N ARG A 26 -18.13 1.83 13.30
CA ARG A 26 -18.43 0.76 14.26
C ARG A 26 -17.96 -0.60 13.73
N GLU A 27 -18.29 -0.91 12.48
CA GLU A 27 -17.89 -2.17 11.84
C GLU A 27 -16.37 -2.25 11.70
N GLN A 28 -15.74 -1.18 11.20
CA GLN A 28 -14.27 -1.11 11.07
C GLN A 28 -13.58 -1.34 12.42
N LYS A 29 -14.07 -0.72 13.50
CA LYS A 29 -13.51 -0.91 14.85
C LYS A 29 -13.70 -2.33 15.37
N GLN A 30 -14.82 -2.99 15.06
CA GLN A 30 -15.03 -4.39 15.42
C GLN A 30 -14.05 -5.30 14.69
N GLU A 31 -13.89 -5.10 13.38
CA GLU A 31 -12.93 -5.85 12.57
C GLU A 31 -11.49 -5.63 13.05
N GLU A 32 -11.10 -4.38 13.32
CA GLU A 32 -9.79 -4.03 13.87
C GLU A 32 -9.54 -4.69 15.22
N PHE A 33 -10.55 -4.72 16.08
CA PHE A 33 -10.48 -5.37 17.39
C PHE A 33 -10.28 -6.88 17.25
N ASP A 34 -11.07 -7.55 16.41
CA ASP A 34 -10.91 -8.98 16.14
C ASP A 34 -9.54 -9.29 15.55
N HIS A 35 -9.06 -8.45 14.64
CA HIS A 35 -7.72 -8.55 14.08
C HIS A 35 -6.62 -8.34 15.13
N PHE A 36 -6.82 -7.43 16.06
CA PHE A 36 -5.90 -7.19 17.17
C PHE A 36 -5.85 -8.38 18.12
N VAL A 37 -7.00 -8.89 18.57
CA VAL A 37 -7.09 -10.06 19.45
C VAL A 37 -6.47 -11.29 18.78
N ARG A 38 -6.70 -11.47 17.47
CA ARG A 38 -6.07 -12.56 16.71
C ARG A 38 -4.56 -12.46 16.69
N ARG A 39 -4.00 -11.26 16.48
CA ARG A 39 -2.55 -11.02 16.55
C ARG A 39 -2.01 -11.23 17.96
N LEU A 40 -2.72 -10.78 18.98
CA LEU A 40 -2.33 -10.94 20.37
C LEU A 40 -2.25 -12.43 20.77
N LYS A 41 -3.25 -13.23 20.35
CA LYS A 41 -3.24 -14.68 20.50
C LYS A 41 -2.03 -15.32 19.82
N GLU A 42 -1.65 -14.83 18.64
CA GLU A 42 -0.47 -15.32 17.94
C GLU A 42 0.83 -14.96 18.68
N TYR A 43 0.96 -13.73 19.16
CA TYR A 43 2.13 -13.29 19.93
C TYR A 43 2.27 -14.05 21.25
N SER A 44 1.14 -14.36 21.90
CA SER A 44 1.11 -15.13 23.15
C SER A 44 1.58 -16.57 23.00
N LYS A 45 1.71 -17.11 21.79
CA LYS A 45 2.28 -18.45 21.55
C LYS A 45 3.81 -18.46 21.64
N SER A 46 4.44 -17.30 21.64
CA SER A 46 5.88 -17.17 21.81
C SER A 46 6.24 -17.06 23.29
N ASP A 47 7.33 -17.68 23.70
CA ASP A 47 7.93 -17.47 25.03
C ASP A 47 8.51 -16.06 25.22
N LYS A 48 8.54 -15.24 24.16
CA LYS A 48 9.01 -13.86 24.21
C LYS A 48 7.92 -12.93 24.73
N PRO A 49 8.30 -11.81 25.36
CA PRO A 49 7.36 -10.74 25.67
C PRO A 49 6.56 -10.27 24.44
N ILE A 50 5.27 -9.97 24.64
CA ILE A 50 4.33 -9.61 23.55
C ILE A 50 4.85 -8.43 22.69
N TRP A 51 5.52 -7.46 23.30
CA TRP A 51 6.06 -6.29 22.61
C TRP A 51 7.22 -6.64 21.67
N GLU A 52 8.08 -7.59 22.04
CA GLU A 52 9.16 -8.09 21.17
C GLU A 52 8.59 -8.91 20.01
N ALA A 53 7.63 -9.79 20.28
CA ALA A 53 6.94 -10.58 19.25
C ALA A 53 6.19 -9.69 18.24
N ALA A 54 5.58 -8.60 18.72
CA ALA A 54 4.93 -7.62 17.87
C ALA A 54 5.94 -6.88 16.95
N ALA A 55 7.07 -6.43 17.52
CA ALA A 55 8.12 -5.75 16.76
C ALA A 55 8.74 -6.64 15.67
N GLU A 56 8.99 -7.91 15.97
CA GLU A 56 9.49 -8.89 14.99
C GLU A 56 8.52 -9.09 13.82
N MET A 57 7.22 -9.17 14.13
CA MET A 57 6.18 -9.37 13.12
C MET A 57 5.96 -8.12 12.27
N GLU A 58 6.09 -6.92 12.85
CA GLU A 58 6.08 -5.68 12.07
C GLU A 58 7.30 -5.56 11.15
N ALA A 59 8.49 -5.93 11.65
CA ALA A 59 9.70 -5.97 10.83
C ALA A 59 9.58 -6.96 9.66
N LYS A 60 8.99 -8.13 9.89
CA LYS A 60 8.68 -9.10 8.82
C LYS A 60 7.71 -8.52 7.79
N LYS A 61 6.64 -7.86 8.23
CA LYS A 61 5.67 -7.21 7.33
C LYS A 61 6.31 -6.13 6.47
N LYS A 62 7.17 -5.28 7.04
CA LYS A 62 7.90 -4.24 6.29
C LYS A 62 8.78 -4.86 5.21
N LYS A 63 9.58 -5.88 5.56
CA LYS A 63 10.43 -6.60 4.59
C LYS A 63 9.64 -7.20 3.43
N VAL A 64 8.48 -7.80 3.72
CA VAL A 64 7.60 -8.35 2.67
C VAL A 64 7.05 -7.23 1.79
N ALA A 65 6.57 -6.13 2.37
CA ALA A 65 6.05 -4.99 1.62
C ALA A 65 7.13 -4.36 0.72
N ASP A 66 8.34 -4.20 1.24
CA ASP A 66 9.49 -3.68 0.48
C ASP A 66 9.88 -4.62 -0.67
N ALA A 67 9.86 -5.93 -0.42
CA ALA A 67 10.13 -6.94 -1.44
C ALA A 67 9.06 -6.95 -2.54
N VAL A 68 7.78 -6.82 -2.19
CA VAL A 68 6.68 -6.71 -3.16
C VAL A 68 6.84 -5.45 -4.00
N ARG A 69 7.09 -4.28 -3.37
CA ARG A 69 7.29 -3.01 -4.06
C ARG A 69 8.48 -3.07 -5.03
N LEU A 70 9.59 -3.70 -4.63
CA LEU A 70 10.75 -3.88 -5.49
C LEU A 70 10.45 -4.82 -6.67
N ALA A 71 9.69 -5.89 -6.44
CA ALA A 71 9.28 -6.81 -7.50
C ALA A 71 8.37 -6.11 -8.53
N GLU A 72 7.42 -5.28 -8.07
CA GLU A 72 6.55 -4.49 -8.95
C GLU A 72 7.36 -3.50 -9.80
N GLN A 73 8.34 -2.81 -9.21
CA GLN A 73 9.23 -1.90 -9.94
C GLN A 73 10.00 -2.63 -11.03
N LYS A 74 10.62 -3.78 -10.70
CA LYS A 74 11.35 -4.59 -11.68
C LYS A 74 10.45 -5.09 -12.80
N GLN A 75 9.21 -5.48 -12.50
CA GLN A 75 8.24 -5.88 -13.52
C GLN A 75 7.80 -4.71 -14.41
N ALA A 76 7.62 -3.52 -13.83
CA ALA A 76 7.28 -2.32 -14.59
C ALA A 76 8.41 -1.90 -15.53
N GLU A 77 9.66 -1.94 -15.07
CA GLU A 77 10.85 -1.67 -15.89
C GLU A 77 10.98 -2.67 -17.03
N GLN A 78 10.85 -3.98 -16.74
CA GLN A 78 10.91 -5.04 -17.76
C GLN A 78 9.83 -4.91 -18.83
N LYS A 79 8.64 -4.38 -18.50
CA LYS A 79 7.58 -4.09 -19.48
C LYS A 79 7.87 -2.84 -20.30
N GLN A 80 8.57 -1.86 -19.75
CA GLN A 80 8.92 -0.61 -20.43
C GLN A 80 10.15 -0.74 -21.35
N THR A 81 11.12 -1.60 -21.02
CA THR A 81 12.32 -1.82 -21.84
C THR A 81 12.03 -2.27 -23.29
N PRO A 82 11.14 -3.25 -23.57
CA PRO A 82 10.85 -3.66 -24.95
C PRO A 82 10.11 -2.56 -25.72
N LEU A 83 9.23 -1.81 -25.06
CA LEU A 83 8.51 -0.69 -25.68
C LEU A 83 9.47 0.46 -26.04
N ARG A 84 10.42 0.77 -25.16
CA ARG A 84 11.41 1.82 -25.39
C ARG A 84 12.37 1.49 -26.52
N GLY A 85 12.87 0.24 -26.59
CA GLY A 85 13.72 -0.19 -27.70
C GLY A 85 13.03 -0.15 -29.07
N VAL A 86 11.73 -0.44 -29.13
CA VAL A 86 10.93 -0.32 -30.37
C VAL A 86 10.72 1.14 -30.75
N VAL A 87 10.45 2.03 -29.79
CA VAL A 87 10.30 3.47 -30.03
C VAL A 87 11.63 4.09 -30.49
N ASP A 88 12.74 3.75 -29.83
CA ASP A 88 14.09 4.24 -30.20
C ASP A 88 14.47 3.77 -31.61
N ALA A 89 14.09 2.55 -32.01
CA ALA A 89 14.31 2.04 -33.37
C ALA A 89 13.45 2.75 -34.43
N ILE A 90 12.19 3.07 -34.11
CA ILE A 90 11.31 3.85 -35.00
C ILE A 90 11.82 5.29 -35.16
N GLU A 91 12.28 5.91 -34.09
CA GLU A 91 12.87 7.26 -34.15
C GLU A 91 14.18 7.29 -34.93
N ALA A 92 15.01 6.24 -34.81
CA ALA A 92 16.22 6.09 -35.61
C ALA A 92 15.89 5.93 -37.11
N ALA A 93 14.93 5.07 -37.46
CA ALA A 93 14.50 4.88 -38.85
C ALA A 93 13.93 6.17 -39.47
N ARG A 94 13.14 6.94 -38.71
CA ARG A 94 12.58 8.23 -39.17
C ARG A 94 13.66 9.30 -39.40
N LYS A 95 14.75 9.24 -38.64
CA LYS A 95 15.88 10.17 -38.77
C LYS A 95 16.76 9.85 -39.99
N GLU A 96 16.92 8.56 -40.31
CA GLU A 96 17.61 8.10 -41.53
C GLU A 96 16.81 8.47 -42.79
N GLU A 97 15.49 8.24 -42.82
CA GLU A 97 14.63 8.63 -43.96
C GLU A 97 14.57 10.16 -44.17
N GLY A 98 14.61 10.94 -43.09
CA GLY A 98 14.69 12.40 -43.17
C GLY A 98 16.04 12.94 -43.68
N ALA A 99 17.11 12.14 -43.59
CA ALA A 99 18.44 12.51 -44.09
C ALA A 99 18.60 12.19 -45.59
N GLU A 100 17.98 11.12 -46.08
CA GLU A 100 18.02 10.74 -47.50
C GLU A 100 17.13 11.64 -48.39
N GLY A 101 16.02 12.17 -47.85
CA GLY A 101 15.09 13.04 -48.59
C GLY A 101 15.60 14.47 -48.91
N ASN A 102 16.74 14.90 -48.36
CA ASN A 102 17.28 16.25 -48.56
C ASN A 102 18.44 16.32 -49.59
N VAL A 103 18.75 15.20 -50.26
CA VAL A 103 19.87 15.12 -51.21
C VAL A 103 19.37 14.81 -52.62
N GLN A 104 18.41 15.56 -53.18
CA GLN A 104 18.18 15.56 -54.63
C GLN A 104 17.21 16.65 -55.14
N VAL A 105 17.53 17.94 -54.97
CA VAL A 105 17.02 18.98 -55.89
C VAL A 105 18.07 20.07 -56.09
N LYS A 106 19.02 19.83 -56.99
CA LYS A 106 19.78 20.90 -57.65
C LYS A 106 20.17 20.46 -59.05
N ARG A 107 19.31 20.80 -60.02
CA ARG A 107 19.67 21.11 -61.40
C ARG A 107 18.60 21.99 -62.01
#